data_AF-A0A7S2D4X4-F1
#
_entry.id   AF-A0A7S2D4X4-F1
#
_cell.length_a   1.000
_cell.length_b   1.000
_cell.length_c   1.000
_cell.angle_alpha   90.00
_cell.angle_beta   90.00
_cell.angle_gamma   90.00
#
_symmetry.space_group_name_H-M   'P 1'
#
loop_
_entity.id
_entity.type
_entity.pdbx_description
1 polymer ?
#
loop_
_entity_poly.entity_id
_entity_poly.type
_entity_poly.pdbx_seq_one_letter_code
_entity_poly.pdbx_strand_id
1 'polypeptide(L)'
;RFVIYGCQDIPGFDAVAKGEKVPIEKVQPGIVKLTQQILKDNPTIRSILLECTELPPYADALRASTGLPVWDCITGADFYINAYKDNPRFGIDDWQAEWDEEQEEYGFGMNLIAKDKAQLQNLKTEELNGHRGIVVKYKQDVGRYAVRVAGKE
;
A
#
# COMPACT_ATOMS: atom_id res chain seq x y z
N ARG A 1 -13.01 -19.06 7.82
CA ARG A 1 -11.80 -19.76 7.31
C ARG A 1 -11.10 -18.82 6.35
N PHE A 2 -9.80 -18.62 6.50
CA PHE A 2 -8.99 -17.87 5.55
C PHE A 2 -8.22 -18.86 4.66
N VAL A 3 -8.04 -18.50 3.39
CA VAL A 3 -7.11 -19.18 2.47
C VAL A 3 -6.20 -18.09 1.94
N ILE A 4 -4.88 -18.27 2.10
CA ILE A 4 -3.88 -17.24 1.82
C ILE A 4 -3.09 -17.69 0.60
N TYR A 5 -2.96 -16.79 -0.38
CA TYR A 5 -2.21 -17.01 -1.61
C TYR A 5 -1.25 -15.85 -1.84
N GLY A 6 -0.02 -16.18 -2.22
CA GLY A 6 0.98 -15.19 -2.59
C GLY A 6 0.93 -14.83 -4.07
N CYS A 7 1.41 -13.63 -4.40
CA CYS A 7 1.47 -13.09 -5.76
C CYS A 7 2.88 -13.16 -6.37
N GLN A 8 3.84 -13.84 -5.73
CA GLN A 8 5.26 -13.83 -6.10
C GLN A 8 5.55 -14.39 -7.50
N ASP A 9 4.69 -15.25 -8.03
CA ASP A 9 4.88 -15.91 -9.32
C ASP A 9 4.23 -15.12 -10.48
N ILE A 10 3.63 -13.96 -10.19
CA ILE A 10 3.01 -13.10 -11.21
C ILE A 10 4.09 -12.28 -11.91
N PRO A 11 4.23 -12.39 -13.26
CA PRO A 11 5.28 -11.67 -13.99
C PRO A 11 5.26 -10.16 -13.76
N GLY A 12 6.37 -9.61 -13.26
CA GLY A 12 6.52 -8.18 -12.97
C GLY A 12 6.15 -7.78 -11.55
N PHE A 13 5.58 -8.68 -10.74
CA PHE A 13 5.29 -8.40 -9.33
C PHE A 13 6.52 -8.54 -8.43
N ASP A 14 7.61 -9.13 -8.94
CA ASP A 14 8.93 -9.18 -8.30
C ASP A 14 9.53 -7.78 -8.05
N ALA A 15 9.02 -6.74 -8.72
CA ALA A 15 9.34 -5.34 -8.47
C ALA A 15 9.13 -4.94 -7.00
N VAL A 16 8.11 -5.49 -6.32
CA VAL A 16 7.85 -5.22 -4.89
C VAL A 16 9.05 -5.65 -4.05
N ALA A 17 9.56 -6.87 -4.26
CA ALA A 17 10.72 -7.39 -3.54
C ALA A 17 12.02 -6.62 -3.85
N LYS A 18 12.07 -5.94 -4.99
CA LYS A 18 13.20 -5.10 -5.42
C LYS A 18 13.09 -3.64 -4.96
N GLY A 19 11.96 -3.23 -4.38
CA GLY A 19 11.69 -1.82 -4.07
C GLY A 19 11.55 -0.95 -5.32
N GLU A 20 11.14 -1.55 -6.44
CA GLU A 20 10.95 -0.88 -7.72
C GLU A 20 9.47 -0.54 -7.95
N LYS A 21 9.19 0.41 -8.83
CA LYS A 21 7.82 0.73 -9.23
C LYS A 21 7.19 -0.47 -9.95
N VAL A 22 6.10 -0.99 -9.40
CA VAL A 22 5.35 -2.10 -10.00
C VAL A 22 4.66 -1.66 -11.30
N PRO A 23 4.83 -2.37 -12.43
CA PRO A 23 4.12 -2.08 -13.67
C PRO A 23 2.68 -2.61 -13.58
N ILE A 24 1.78 -1.81 -13.00
CA ILE A 24 0.38 -2.18 -12.68
C ILE A 24 -0.33 -2.83 -13.87
N GLU A 25 -0.29 -2.20 -15.04
CA GLU A 25 -0.96 -2.69 -16.26
C GLU A 25 -0.49 -4.09 -16.70
N LYS A 26 0.79 -4.42 -16.47
CA LYS A 26 1.36 -5.73 -16.79
C LYS A 26 0.97 -6.79 -15.76
N VAL A 27 0.91 -6.41 -14.49
CA VAL A 27 0.65 -7.32 -13.37
C VAL A 27 -0.84 -7.65 -13.22
N GLN A 28 -1.71 -6.67 -13.45
CA GLN A 28 -3.15 -6.77 -13.19
C GLN A 28 -3.81 -8.01 -13.83
N PRO A 29 -3.57 -8.36 -15.11
CA PRO A 29 -4.16 -9.55 -15.71
C PRO A 29 -3.76 -10.84 -14.98
N GLY A 30 -2.53 -10.90 -14.46
CA GLY A 30 -2.02 -12.03 -13.69
C GLY A 30 -2.71 -12.16 -12.33
N ILE A 31 -2.93 -11.05 -11.63
CA ILE A 31 -3.66 -11.02 -10.35
C ILE A 31 -5.12 -11.47 -10.53
N VAL A 32 -5.78 -10.97 -11.57
CA VAL A 32 -7.16 -11.36 -11.91
C VAL A 32 -7.21 -12.86 -12.22
N LYS A 33 -6.31 -13.36 -13.07
CA LYS A 33 -6.26 -14.77 -13.44
C LYS A 33 -6.00 -15.67 -12.23
N LEU A 34 -5.05 -15.31 -11.38
CA LEU A 34 -4.76 -16.04 -10.14
C LEU A 34 -6.00 -16.10 -9.24
N THR A 35 -6.66 -14.95 -9.05
CA THR A 35 -7.85 -14.86 -8.20
C THR A 35 -9.01 -15.71 -8.73
N GLN A 36 -9.27 -15.67 -10.05
CA GLN A 36 -10.30 -16.51 -10.66
C GLN A 36 -10.02 -18.00 -10.48
N GLN A 37 -8.76 -18.41 -10.58
CA GLN A 37 -8.36 -19.80 -10.33
C GLN A 37 -8.59 -20.19 -8.86
N ILE A 38 -8.21 -19.33 -7.92
CA ILE A 38 -8.45 -19.54 -6.47
C ILE A 38 -9.95 -19.72 -6.18
N LEU A 39 -10.80 -18.88 -6.77
CA LEU A 39 -12.26 -18.96 -6.60
C LEU A 39 -12.85 -20.24 -7.20
N LYS A 40 -12.33 -20.69 -8.34
CA LYS A 40 -12.72 -21.96 -8.95
C LYS A 40 -12.37 -23.15 -8.05
N ASP A 41 -11.19 -23.13 -7.44
CA ASP A 41 -10.72 -24.19 -6.55
C ASP A 41 -11.39 -24.13 -5.15
N ASN A 42 -11.98 -22.99 -4.79
CA ASN A 42 -12.61 -22.74 -3.49
C ASN A 42 -13.97 -22.04 -3.66
N PRO A 43 -15.02 -22.71 -4.18
CA PRO A 43 -16.30 -22.08 -4.54
C PRO A 43 -17.09 -21.51 -3.36
N THR A 44 -16.68 -21.78 -2.12
CA THR A 44 -17.30 -21.23 -0.90
C THR A 44 -16.76 -19.87 -0.50
N ILE A 45 -15.71 -19.35 -1.15
CA ILE A 45 -15.17 -18.01 -0.88
C ILE A 45 -16.22 -16.94 -1.23
N ARG A 46 -16.40 -15.96 -0.34
CA ARG A 46 -17.40 -14.88 -0.49
C ARG A 46 -16.82 -13.47 -0.46
N SER A 47 -15.52 -13.32 -0.19
CA SER A 47 -14.86 -12.02 -0.10
C SER A 47 -13.35 -12.18 -0.34
N ILE A 48 -12.72 -11.10 -0.78
CA ILE A 48 -11.28 -11.00 -1.01
C ILE A 48 -10.72 -9.93 -0.06
N LEU A 49 -9.57 -10.21 0.56
CA LEU A 49 -8.81 -9.25 1.35
C LEU A 49 -7.41 -9.10 0.73
N LEU A 50 -7.04 -7.88 0.40
CA LEU A 50 -5.72 -7.50 -0.09
C LEU A 50 -4.90 -7.00 1.11
N GLU A 51 -4.00 -7.85 1.58
CA GLU A 51 -3.26 -7.59 2.82
C GLU A 51 -2.10 -6.60 2.61
N CYS A 52 -1.38 -6.72 1.50
CA CYS A 52 -0.22 -5.88 1.19
C CYS A 52 -0.64 -4.51 0.61
N THR A 53 0.08 -3.44 0.99
CA THR A 53 -0.16 -2.06 0.52
C THR A 53 0.13 -1.82 -0.96
N GLU A 54 0.78 -2.76 -1.65
CA GLU A 54 1.02 -2.72 -3.10
C GLU A 54 -0.14 -3.32 -3.92
N LEU A 55 -1.10 -3.97 -3.26
CA LEU A 55 -2.25 -4.61 -3.90
C LEU A 55 -3.51 -3.74 -4.11
N PRO A 56 -3.78 -2.65 -3.35
CA PRO A 56 -4.96 -1.80 -3.58
C PRO A 56 -5.18 -1.34 -5.03
N PRO A 57 -4.14 -1.04 -5.84
CA PRO A 57 -4.34 -0.68 -7.24
C PRO A 57 -5.10 -1.72 -8.10
N TYR A 58 -5.19 -2.98 -7.65
CA TYR A 58 -5.89 -4.05 -8.36
C TYR A 58 -7.31 -4.31 -7.85
N ALA A 59 -7.75 -3.63 -6.79
CA ALA A 59 -9.00 -3.92 -6.10
C ALA A 59 -10.22 -3.85 -7.04
N ASP A 60 -10.32 -2.79 -7.86
CA ASP A 60 -11.46 -2.63 -8.78
C ASP A 60 -11.47 -3.66 -9.91
N ALA A 61 -10.30 -4.03 -10.44
CA ALA A 61 -10.22 -5.12 -11.42
C ALA A 61 -10.72 -6.44 -10.84
N LEU A 62 -10.43 -6.71 -9.57
CA LEU A 62 -10.95 -7.87 -8.86
C LEU A 62 -12.45 -7.77 -8.59
N ARG A 63 -12.97 -6.62 -8.15
CA ARG A 63 -14.42 -6.40 -7.97
C ARG A 63 -15.15 -6.65 -9.30
N ALA A 64 -14.68 -6.04 -10.39
CA ALA A 64 -15.28 -6.16 -11.71
C ALA A 64 -15.25 -7.59 -12.27
N SER A 65 -14.13 -8.31 -12.10
CA SER A 65 -13.95 -9.64 -12.69
C SER A 65 -14.56 -10.78 -11.87
N THR A 66 -14.84 -10.56 -10.58
CA THR A 66 -15.32 -11.61 -9.66
C THR A 66 -16.73 -11.35 -9.12
N GLY A 67 -17.18 -10.10 -9.10
CA GLY A 67 -18.43 -9.69 -8.44
C GLY A 67 -18.41 -9.84 -6.92
N LEU A 68 -17.24 -10.11 -6.31
CA LEU A 68 -17.10 -10.27 -4.87
C LEU A 68 -16.66 -8.96 -4.20
N PRO A 69 -17.02 -8.75 -2.92
CA PRO A 69 -16.43 -7.70 -2.11
C PRO A 69 -14.91 -7.87 -2.00
N VAL A 70 -14.19 -6.78 -2.26
CA VAL A 70 -12.72 -6.69 -2.11
C VAL A 70 -12.42 -5.63 -1.05
N TRP A 71 -11.64 -6.03 -0.04
CA TRP A 71 -11.21 -5.21 1.08
C TRP A 71 -9.71 -4.96 1.01
N ASP A 72 -9.28 -3.78 1.40
CA ASP A 72 -7.88 -3.35 1.44
C ASP A 72 -7.72 -2.25 2.50
N CYS A 73 -6.49 -1.77 2.71
CA CYS A 73 -6.21 -0.73 3.68
C CYS A 73 -6.90 0.60 3.38
N ILE A 74 -7.16 0.93 2.10
CA ILE A 74 -7.85 2.16 1.70
C ILE A 74 -9.33 2.06 2.07
N THR A 75 -9.98 0.96 1.71
CA THR A 75 -11.36 0.67 2.08
C THR A 75 -11.55 0.70 3.61
N GLY A 76 -10.58 0.18 4.36
CA GLY A 76 -10.57 0.24 5.82
C GLY A 76 -10.42 1.67 6.35
N ALA A 77 -9.52 2.46 5.76
CA ALA A 77 -9.36 3.87 6.10
C ALA A 77 -10.63 4.67 5.81
N ASP A 78 -11.25 4.45 4.65
CA ASP A 78 -12.53 5.07 4.28
C ASP A 78 -13.63 4.72 5.27
N PHE A 79 -13.73 3.44 5.67
CA PHE A 79 -14.70 3.01 6.68
C PHE A 79 -14.48 3.72 8.03
N TYR A 80 -13.23 3.79 8.48
CA TYR A 80 -12.87 4.47 9.72
C TYR A 80 -13.16 5.98 9.65
N ILE A 81 -12.71 6.66 8.60
CA ILE A 81 -12.91 8.09 8.38
C ILE A 81 -14.41 8.40 8.35
N ASN A 82 -15.21 7.59 7.64
CA ASN A 82 -16.65 7.79 7.56
C ASN A 82 -17.37 7.62 8.90
N ALA A 83 -16.79 6.94 9.90
CA ALA A 83 -17.36 6.87 11.25
C ALA A 83 -17.25 8.20 12.02
N TYR A 84 -16.32 9.06 11.60
CA TYR A 84 -16.12 10.40 12.17
C TYR A 84 -16.68 11.49 11.27
N LYS A 85 -17.25 11.17 10.12
CA LYS A 85 -17.88 12.14 9.22
C LYS A 85 -19.39 12.16 9.41
N ASP A 86 -19.99 13.30 9.09
CA ASP A 86 -21.44 13.36 9.04
C ASP A 86 -22.01 12.38 8.01
N ASN A 87 -23.15 11.77 8.33
CA ASN A 87 -23.71 10.75 7.46
C ASN A 87 -24.44 11.42 6.30
N PRO A 88 -24.04 11.20 5.03
CA PRO A 88 -24.66 11.91 3.89
C PRO A 88 -26.14 11.55 3.64
N ARG A 89 -26.72 10.60 4.39
CA ARG A 89 -28.13 10.18 4.25
C ARG A 89 -29.05 10.71 5.36
N PHE A 90 -28.52 10.98 6.54
CA PHE A 90 -29.31 11.32 7.74
C PHE A 90 -28.49 12.10 8.78
N GLY A 91 -27.43 12.76 8.34
CA GLY A 91 -26.57 13.59 9.16
C GLY A 91 -27.35 14.68 9.85
N ILE A 92 -26.76 15.24 10.91
CA ILE A 92 -27.33 16.43 11.55
C ILE A 92 -26.93 17.71 10.82
N ASP A 93 -26.26 17.58 9.66
CA ASP A 93 -25.91 18.58 8.65
C ASP A 93 -25.68 19.94 9.31
N ASP A 94 -24.43 20.20 9.77
CA ASP A 94 -23.89 21.52 10.26
C ASP A 94 -22.91 21.40 11.45
N TRP A 95 -22.48 20.20 11.86
CA TRP A 95 -21.55 20.04 13.00
C TRP A 95 -20.07 19.91 12.61
N GLN A 96 -19.78 19.67 11.32
CA GLN A 96 -18.44 19.64 10.77
C GLN A 96 -18.29 20.77 9.75
N ALA A 97 -17.13 21.42 9.75
CA ALA A 97 -16.77 22.28 8.64
C ALA A 97 -16.58 21.42 7.37
N GLU A 98 -17.02 21.94 6.23
CA GLU A 98 -16.60 21.45 4.93
C GLU A 98 -15.08 21.39 4.89
N TRP A 99 -14.53 20.36 4.23
CA TRP A 99 -13.10 20.33 3.99
C TRP A 99 -12.74 21.48 3.05
N ASP A 100 -11.77 22.30 3.43
CA ASP A 100 -11.32 23.48 2.69
C ASP A 100 -10.55 23.16 1.40
N GLU A 101 -10.31 21.87 1.13
CA GLU A 101 -9.46 21.36 0.05
C GLU A 101 -8.00 21.84 0.16
N GLU A 102 -7.64 22.52 1.24
CA GLU A 102 -6.29 22.98 1.50
C GLU A 102 -5.51 21.86 2.20
N GLN A 103 -4.50 21.34 1.50
CA GLN A 103 -3.61 20.35 2.07
C GLN A 103 -2.36 21.05 2.62
N GLU A 104 -2.10 20.88 3.92
CA GLU A 104 -0.84 21.33 4.51
C GLU A 104 0.35 20.64 3.82
N GLU A 105 1.39 21.41 3.52
CA GLU A 105 2.60 20.88 2.89
C GLU A 105 3.34 19.96 3.89
N TYR A 106 3.25 18.64 3.68
CA TYR A 106 3.89 17.67 4.56
C TYR A 106 5.28 17.23 4.09
N GLY A 107 6.31 17.58 4.86
CA GLY A 107 7.64 17.00 4.77
C GLY A 107 7.78 15.71 5.59
N PHE A 108 8.49 14.72 5.06
CA PHE A 108 8.79 13.48 5.80
C PHE A 108 9.43 13.79 7.16
N GLY A 109 8.79 13.36 8.24
CA GLY A 109 9.29 13.53 9.60
C GLY A 109 8.90 14.84 10.29
N MET A 110 8.04 15.67 9.69
CA MET A 110 7.59 16.92 10.33
C MET A 110 6.83 16.69 11.65
N ASN A 111 6.13 15.57 11.78
CA ASN A 111 5.36 15.22 12.98
C ASN A 111 6.17 14.47 14.04
N LEU A 112 7.49 14.30 13.84
CA LEU A 112 8.33 13.63 14.82
C LEU A 112 8.70 14.56 15.97
N ILE A 113 8.73 13.99 17.18
CA ILE A 113 9.27 14.68 18.35
C ILE A 113 10.76 14.95 18.16
N ALA A 114 11.30 15.97 18.85
CA ALA A 114 12.69 16.40 18.69
C ALA A 114 13.71 15.27 18.84
N LYS A 115 13.45 14.31 19.74
CA LYS A 115 14.29 13.12 19.94
C LYS A 115 14.36 12.25 18.67
N ASP A 116 13.22 11.96 18.05
CA ASP A 116 13.13 11.09 16.88
C ASP A 116 13.61 11.84 15.63
N LYS A 117 13.36 13.16 15.57
CA LYS A 117 13.88 14.04 14.53
C LYS A 117 15.40 14.15 14.56
N ALA A 118 16.03 14.08 15.73
CA ALA A 118 17.49 14.02 15.86
C ALA A 118 18.09 12.67 15.40
N GLN A 119 17.26 11.62 15.32
CA GLN A 119 17.66 10.30 14.82
C GLN A 119 17.37 10.12 13.33
N LEU A 120 16.57 11.00 12.71
CA LEU A 120 16.35 11.01 11.27
C LEU A 120 17.65 11.31 10.53
N GLN A 121 18.19 10.30 9.87
CA GLN A 121 19.29 10.46 8.91
C GLN A 121 18.69 10.51 7.50
N ASN A 122 18.43 11.72 7.00
CA ASN A 122 18.14 11.92 5.59
C ASN A 122 19.48 12.09 4.84
N LEU A 123 19.81 11.16 3.94
CA LEU A 123 20.96 11.33 3.04
C LEU A 123 20.66 12.39 1.98
N LYS A 124 21.70 13.08 1.51
CA LYS A 124 21.57 14.05 0.42
C LYS A 124 21.43 13.33 -0.92
N THR A 125 20.66 13.90 -1.84
CA THR A 125 20.41 13.38 -3.19
C THR A 125 21.70 13.13 -3.97
N GLU A 126 22.76 13.91 -3.72
CA GLU A 126 24.08 13.73 -4.35
C GLU A 126 24.75 12.39 -3.98
N GLU A 127 24.44 11.83 -2.80
CA GLU A 127 25.00 10.58 -2.30
C GLU A 127 24.19 9.34 -2.76
N LEU A 128 23.12 9.55 -3.52
CA LEU A 128 22.18 8.52 -3.99
C LEU A 128 22.35 8.13 -5.47
N ASN A 129 23.49 8.44 -6.08
CA ASN A 129 23.78 8.15 -7.50
C ASN A 129 22.60 8.49 -8.45
N GLY A 130 21.92 9.62 -8.21
CA GLY A 130 20.82 10.09 -9.04
C GLY A 130 19.50 9.31 -8.94
N HIS A 131 19.37 8.36 -8.00
CA HIS A 131 18.14 7.61 -7.78
C HIS A 131 17.34 8.22 -6.62
N ARG A 132 16.03 8.41 -6.80
CA ARG A 132 15.13 8.84 -5.71
C ARG A 132 14.89 7.66 -4.77
N GLY A 133 15.50 7.67 -3.59
CA GLY A 133 15.26 6.68 -2.52
C GLY A 133 16.23 6.83 -1.35
N ILE A 134 15.80 6.52 -0.13
CA ILE A 134 16.60 6.66 1.11
C ILE A 134 17.48 5.41 1.29
N VAL A 135 18.79 5.58 1.47
CA VAL A 135 19.70 4.50 1.93
C VAL A 135 20.04 4.75 3.40
N VAL A 136 19.85 3.75 4.26
CA VAL A 136 20.24 3.81 5.68
C VAL A 136 21.43 2.88 5.89
N LYS A 137 22.59 3.43 6.29
CA LYS A 137 23.75 2.64 6.75
C LYS A 137 23.59 2.34 8.24
N TYR A 138 23.66 1.08 8.64
CA TYR A 138 23.46 0.67 10.03
C TYR A 138 24.76 0.62 10.85
N LYS A 139 24.65 1.04 12.11
CA LYS A 139 25.57 0.70 13.21
C LYS A 139 25.09 -0.64 13.80
N GLN A 140 25.99 -1.62 13.92
CA GLN A 140 25.68 -2.94 14.48
C GLN A 140 25.12 -2.80 15.91
N ASP A 141 23.88 -3.25 16.09
CA ASP A 141 23.27 -3.81 17.31
C ASP A 141 21.83 -3.33 17.53
N VAL A 142 20.92 -3.63 16.59
CA VAL A 142 19.50 -3.97 16.84
C VAL A 142 18.84 -4.34 15.50
N GLY A 143 18.28 -5.55 15.40
CA GLY A 143 17.29 -5.92 14.37
C GLY A 143 17.77 -5.97 12.92
N ARG A 144 17.99 -7.18 12.40
CA ARG A 144 18.37 -7.44 11.00
C ARG A 144 17.28 -6.97 10.03
N TYR A 145 17.61 -6.01 9.14
CA TYR A 145 16.94 -5.84 7.84
C TYR A 145 18.00 -5.55 6.77
N ALA A 146 18.01 -6.36 5.70
CA ALA A 146 18.88 -6.18 4.55
C ALA A 146 18.10 -5.50 3.43
N VAL A 147 18.63 -4.39 2.88
CA VAL A 147 18.13 -3.77 1.66
C VAL A 147 19.13 -4.08 0.55
N ARG A 148 18.70 -4.80 -0.49
CA ARG A 148 19.44 -4.95 -1.75
C ARG A 148 19.00 -3.83 -2.68
N VAL A 149 19.94 -2.97 -3.06
CA VAL A 149 19.73 -1.97 -4.10
C VAL A 149 19.78 -2.67 -5.46
N ALA A 150 18.74 -2.48 -6.27
CA ALA A 150 18.68 -3.02 -7.62
C ALA A 150 19.64 -2.24 -8.55
N GLY A 151 20.64 -2.93 -9.13
CA GLY A 151 21.41 -2.39 -10.26
C GLY A 151 22.82 -2.97 -10.47
N LYS A 152 22.89 -4.15 -11.11
CA LYS A 152 24.00 -4.80 -11.87
C LYS A 152 25.35 -5.08 -11.18
N GLU A 153 26.00 -6.15 -11.67
CA GLU A 153 27.30 -6.74 -11.27
C GLU A 153 28.42 -5.75 -10.96
#